data_AF-A0A2I1UGA1-F1
#
_entry.id   AF-A0A2I1UGA1-F1
#
_cell.length_a   1.000
_cell.length_b   1.000
_cell.length_c   1.000
_cell.angle_alpha   90.00
_cell.angle_beta   90.00
_cell.angle_gamma   90.00
#
_symmetry.space_group_name_H-M   'P 1'
#
loop_
_entity.id
_entity.type
_entity.pdbx_description
1 polymer ?
#
loop_
_entity_poly.entity_id
_entity_poly.type
_entity_poly.pdbx_seq_one_letter_code
_entity_poly.pdbx_strand_id
1 'polypeptide(L)'
;MKRFENINSLVRKLKKDEKKSNKKYYYRGQIHDWPIKSSASRVSYDEMEMEKTDFFVECFLQNPALDFKNDMESIQKCYAIAQHYGYKTDLIDFTTSPEVAAYFATDGANQHSDFDFGYIWRISEEEINTIKLLIEQLVLLLYMTDLDDVQKKSLSLLKSMDYNPFFSITIPRLSRMNNQKGVFLWDLFGIVVEGYFKDRKPDFEFRHKFDVYSSNTLSSELIYPKPNALELEIERFKSVEAMKEFHESELMNWLKNSNNTSVLRIENKNSEIARYIQDNDWPDEFGVLKDDFESSISQIQTIPIENLFDFKSNIIDIINFNRRNISTGNRKHIHIEDKDISSVINEVIDTLIYYNYNDEEIYLVIDKINEHYKEFKEKKGENLDRKAVFACEDKIYIGMRDKLGVQSYAYIPLSIITNKKEQLLKLLNKEVPDSVKRLFEENKEWEFFLDLHRHPRKLFDFNEIKQIFLNYILPYQFFVRDRKYRIYDPTFLDIFGPE
;
A
#
# COMPACT_ATOMS: atom_id res chain seq x y z
N MET A 1 26.32 3.40 -29.42
CA MET A 1 26.12 4.44 -28.41
C MET A 1 26.51 5.82 -28.96
N LYS A 2 25.64 6.82 -28.84
CA LYS A 2 25.90 8.23 -29.21
C LYS A 2 26.04 9.09 -27.96
N ARG A 3 27.06 9.95 -27.91
CA ARG A 3 27.37 10.80 -26.74
C ARG A 3 26.78 12.20 -26.87
N PHE A 4 26.29 12.73 -25.76
CA PHE A 4 25.77 14.10 -25.63
C PHE A 4 26.43 14.83 -24.44
N GLU A 5 26.57 16.15 -24.56
CA GLU A 5 27.17 16.97 -23.50
C GLU A 5 26.30 17.10 -22.25
N ASN A 6 24.98 16.99 -22.40
CA ASN A 6 24.03 17.04 -21.30
C ASN A 6 22.68 16.43 -21.67
N ILE A 7 21.93 16.02 -20.65
CA ILE A 7 20.61 15.40 -20.80
C ILE A 7 19.60 16.27 -21.55
N ASN A 8 19.60 17.59 -21.35
CA ASN A 8 18.68 18.51 -22.03
C ASN A 8 18.85 18.47 -23.55
N SER A 9 20.09 18.43 -24.03
CA SER A 9 20.38 18.33 -25.47
C SER A 9 19.92 16.99 -26.06
N LEU A 10 20.08 15.90 -25.30
CA LEU A 10 19.63 14.57 -25.68
C LEU A 10 18.11 14.50 -25.75
N VAL A 11 17.39 14.94 -24.71
CA VAL A 11 15.91 14.93 -24.69
C VAL A 11 15.32 15.73 -25.86
N ARG A 12 15.87 16.93 -26.16
CA ARG A 12 15.43 17.72 -27.32
C ARG A 12 15.64 16.96 -28.63
N LYS A 13 16.76 16.24 -28.76
CA LYS A 13 17.04 15.41 -29.94
C LYS A 13 16.05 14.26 -30.06
N LEU A 14 15.79 13.54 -28.98
CA LEU A 14 14.84 12.42 -28.95
C LEU A 14 13.45 12.89 -29.37
N LYS A 15 12.89 13.92 -28.72
CA LYS A 15 11.58 14.50 -29.09
C LYS A 15 11.50 14.92 -30.56
N LYS A 16 12.57 15.49 -31.11
CA LYS A 16 12.64 15.87 -32.53
C LYS A 16 12.64 14.65 -33.46
N ASP A 17 13.34 13.59 -33.08
CA ASP A 17 13.40 12.35 -33.86
C ASP A 17 12.05 11.65 -33.92
N GLU A 18 11.34 11.55 -32.80
CA GLU A 18 9.99 10.97 -32.76
C GLU A 18 9.02 11.73 -33.65
N LYS A 19 9.02 13.07 -33.53
CA LYS A 19 8.16 13.93 -34.34
C LYS A 19 8.47 13.81 -35.85
N LYS A 20 9.75 13.62 -36.21
CA LYS A 20 10.17 13.51 -37.61
C LYS A 20 9.86 12.14 -38.20
N SER A 21 10.08 11.06 -37.44
CA SER A 21 9.89 9.71 -37.93
C SER A 21 8.42 9.27 -37.89
N ASN A 22 7.59 9.91 -37.05
CA ASN A 22 6.23 9.46 -36.73
C ASN A 22 6.19 8.00 -36.24
N LYS A 23 7.32 7.50 -35.70
CA LYS A 23 7.44 6.16 -35.12
C LYS A 23 7.33 6.26 -33.61
N LYS A 24 6.77 5.23 -33.00
CA LYS A 24 6.74 5.07 -31.54
C LYS A 24 8.07 4.46 -31.05
N TYR A 25 8.58 4.99 -29.95
CA TYR A 25 9.75 4.45 -29.27
C TYR A 25 9.46 4.24 -27.79
N TYR A 26 10.25 3.34 -27.19
CA TYR A 26 10.22 2.99 -25.78
C TYR A 26 11.60 3.23 -25.21
N TYR A 27 11.66 3.91 -24.06
CA TYR A 27 12.90 4.37 -23.47
C TYR A 27 13.12 3.79 -22.09
N ARG A 28 14.37 3.61 -21.70
CA ARG A 28 14.75 3.32 -20.31
C ARG A 28 15.97 4.15 -19.95
N GLY A 29 15.87 4.89 -18.86
CA GLY A 29 16.97 5.65 -18.29
C GLY A 29 17.69 4.87 -17.20
N GLN A 30 19.01 5.01 -17.14
CA GLN A 30 19.83 4.47 -16.05
C GLN A 30 20.94 5.47 -15.70
N ILE A 31 21.23 5.63 -14.41
CA ILE A 31 22.32 6.51 -13.94
C ILE A 31 23.71 5.95 -14.23
N HIS A 32 23.83 4.68 -14.63
CA HIS A 32 25.07 3.99 -14.96
C HIS A 32 24.84 2.93 -16.05
N ASP A 33 25.93 2.45 -16.68
CA ASP A 33 25.90 1.44 -17.75
C ASP A 33 25.68 0.03 -17.20
N TRP A 34 24.54 -0.16 -16.53
CA TRP A 34 24.15 -1.47 -16.03
C TRP A 34 23.45 -2.28 -17.13
N PRO A 35 23.68 -3.60 -17.17
CA PRO A 35 22.96 -4.46 -18.09
C PRO A 35 21.44 -4.38 -17.83
N ILE A 36 20.68 -4.48 -18.92
CA ILE A 36 19.23 -4.66 -18.87
C ILE A 36 18.96 -6.04 -18.28
N LYS A 37 18.33 -6.05 -17.10
CA LYS A 37 17.96 -7.26 -16.35
C LYS A 37 16.74 -6.95 -15.49
N SER A 38 15.82 -7.93 -15.41
CA SER A 38 14.69 -7.90 -14.47
C SER A 38 15.16 -7.91 -13.02
N SER A 39 14.28 -7.52 -12.09
CA SER A 39 14.63 -7.51 -10.67
C SER A 39 14.72 -8.94 -10.10
N ALA A 40 13.92 -9.88 -10.60
CA ALA A 40 14.04 -11.31 -10.31
C ALA A 40 15.39 -11.88 -10.75
N SER A 41 15.83 -11.59 -11.99
CA SER A 41 17.13 -12.04 -12.50
C SER A 41 18.32 -11.50 -11.68
N ARG A 42 18.22 -10.27 -11.15
CA ARG A 42 19.27 -9.66 -10.32
C ARG A 42 19.47 -10.37 -8.99
N VAL A 43 18.42 -10.94 -8.43
CA VAL A 43 18.49 -11.80 -7.23
C VAL A 43 18.63 -13.28 -7.59
N SER A 44 18.95 -13.58 -8.85
CA SER A 44 19.10 -14.95 -9.35
C SER A 44 17.88 -15.84 -9.07
N TYR A 45 16.67 -15.26 -9.15
CA TYR A 45 15.42 -15.96 -8.88
C TYR A 45 15.40 -16.61 -7.50
N ASP A 46 15.89 -15.88 -6.48
CA ASP A 46 15.78 -16.30 -5.08
C ASP A 46 14.35 -16.73 -4.75
N GLU A 47 14.21 -17.98 -4.30
CA GLU A 47 12.92 -18.64 -4.09
C GLU A 47 12.06 -17.87 -3.09
N MET A 48 12.67 -17.38 -2.00
CA MET A 48 11.97 -16.60 -0.97
C MET A 48 11.45 -15.26 -1.53
N GLU A 49 12.24 -14.56 -2.34
CA GLU A 49 11.77 -13.32 -2.98
C GLU A 49 10.66 -13.56 -4.02
N MET A 50 10.69 -14.68 -4.75
CA MET A 50 9.62 -15.05 -5.68
C MET A 50 8.33 -15.41 -4.94
N GLU A 51 8.43 -16.19 -3.86
CA GLU A 51 7.29 -16.53 -3.00
C GLU A 51 6.65 -15.29 -2.36
N LYS A 52 7.44 -14.26 -2.00
CA LYS A 52 6.92 -12.97 -1.52
C LYS A 52 6.11 -12.25 -2.59
N THR A 53 6.62 -12.22 -3.82
CA THR A 53 5.91 -11.62 -4.96
C THR A 53 4.62 -12.37 -5.26
N ASP A 54 4.65 -13.70 -5.30
CA ASP A 54 3.47 -14.52 -5.59
C ASP A 54 2.41 -14.37 -4.48
N PHE A 55 2.83 -14.40 -3.21
CA PHE A 55 1.95 -14.12 -2.08
C PHE A 55 1.30 -12.73 -2.18
N PHE A 56 2.08 -11.70 -2.53
CA PHE A 56 1.53 -10.36 -2.77
C PHE A 56 0.47 -10.39 -3.87
N VAL A 57 0.78 -10.97 -5.02
CA VAL A 57 -0.13 -11.04 -6.18
C VAL A 57 -1.42 -11.79 -5.84
N GLU A 58 -1.33 -12.94 -5.18
CA GLU A 58 -2.49 -13.73 -4.77
C GLU A 58 -3.42 -12.96 -3.83
N CYS A 59 -2.87 -12.32 -2.80
CA CYS A 59 -3.67 -11.52 -1.88
C CYS A 59 -4.27 -10.28 -2.56
N PHE A 60 -3.53 -9.61 -3.44
CA PHE A 60 -4.02 -8.43 -4.15
C PHE A 60 -5.16 -8.77 -5.12
N LEU A 61 -5.09 -9.91 -5.80
CA LEU A 61 -6.17 -10.40 -6.67
C LEU A 61 -7.46 -10.71 -5.89
N GLN A 62 -7.34 -11.06 -4.60
CA GLN A 62 -8.49 -11.35 -3.72
C GLN A 62 -9.01 -10.11 -2.98
N ASN A 63 -8.37 -8.94 -3.12
CA ASN A 63 -8.76 -7.74 -2.39
C ASN A 63 -10.08 -7.17 -2.95
N PRO A 64 -11.19 -7.19 -2.18
CA PRO A 64 -12.49 -6.76 -2.64
C PRO A 64 -12.56 -5.25 -2.95
N ALA A 65 -11.64 -4.44 -2.41
CA ALA A 65 -11.59 -3.01 -2.68
C ALA A 65 -11.06 -2.67 -4.09
N LEU A 66 -10.47 -3.64 -4.80
CA LEU A 66 -9.75 -3.41 -6.06
C LEU A 66 -10.49 -3.84 -7.32
N ASP A 67 -11.59 -4.58 -7.17
CA ASP A 67 -12.40 -5.13 -8.27
C ASP A 67 -11.55 -5.81 -9.37
N PHE A 68 -10.49 -6.52 -8.96
CA PHE A 68 -9.72 -7.33 -9.90
C PHE A 68 -10.48 -8.62 -10.24
N LYS A 69 -10.49 -8.95 -11.53
CA LYS A 69 -11.02 -10.23 -12.00
C LYS A 69 -9.91 -11.26 -11.94
N ASN A 70 -10.25 -12.54 -11.83
CA ASN A 70 -9.28 -13.61 -12.02
C ASN A 70 -8.98 -13.82 -13.51
N ASP A 71 -8.46 -12.78 -14.15
CA ASP A 71 -8.08 -12.75 -15.55
C ASP A 71 -6.65 -12.24 -15.73
N MET A 72 -6.15 -12.37 -16.96
CA MET A 72 -4.74 -12.11 -17.24
C MET A 72 -4.35 -10.65 -17.13
N GLU A 73 -5.26 -9.75 -17.49
CA GLU A 73 -5.04 -8.32 -17.38
C GLU A 73 -4.85 -7.93 -15.90
N SER A 74 -5.66 -8.52 -15.01
CA SER A 74 -5.58 -8.30 -13.56
C SER A 74 -4.31 -8.88 -12.95
N ILE A 75 -3.87 -10.07 -13.39
CA ILE A 75 -2.60 -10.66 -12.94
C ILE A 75 -1.41 -9.78 -13.35
N GLN A 76 -1.34 -9.34 -14.62
CA GLN A 76 -0.27 -8.45 -15.09
C GLN A 76 -0.28 -7.11 -14.36
N LYS A 77 -1.47 -6.56 -14.07
CA LYS A 77 -1.66 -5.40 -13.20
C LYS A 77 -1.04 -5.63 -11.83
N CYS A 78 -1.31 -6.77 -11.19
CA CYS A 78 -0.76 -7.09 -9.87
C CYS A 78 0.77 -7.22 -9.89
N TYR A 79 1.38 -7.86 -10.88
CA TYR A 79 2.85 -7.91 -10.99
C TYR A 79 3.47 -6.53 -11.26
N ALA A 80 2.83 -5.69 -12.08
CA ALA A 80 3.29 -4.32 -12.31
C ALA A 80 3.22 -3.47 -11.04
N ILE A 81 2.16 -3.63 -10.24
CA ILE A 81 2.06 -3.04 -8.89
C ILE A 81 3.20 -3.58 -8.04
N ALA A 82 3.37 -4.90 -7.94
CA ALA A 82 4.42 -5.51 -7.12
C ALA A 82 5.80 -4.88 -7.43
N GLN A 83 6.18 -4.79 -8.70
CA GLN A 83 7.44 -4.16 -9.09
C GLN A 83 7.59 -2.71 -8.60
N HIS A 84 6.52 -1.90 -8.69
CA HIS A 84 6.54 -0.50 -8.23
C HIS A 84 6.72 -0.35 -6.71
N TYR A 85 6.30 -1.36 -5.96
CA TYR A 85 6.39 -1.40 -4.50
C TYR A 85 7.60 -2.19 -3.97
N GLY A 86 8.49 -2.65 -4.87
CA GLY A 86 9.83 -3.16 -4.54
C GLY A 86 9.99 -4.68 -4.65
N TYR A 87 8.91 -5.39 -4.98
CA TYR A 87 8.92 -6.83 -5.21
C TYR A 87 9.74 -7.22 -6.42
N LYS A 88 10.27 -8.44 -6.41
CA LYS A 88 11.11 -8.97 -7.48
C LYS A 88 10.25 -9.66 -8.51
N THR A 89 10.36 -9.21 -9.76
CA THR A 89 9.52 -9.65 -10.87
C THR A 89 10.37 -9.84 -12.12
N ASP A 90 9.80 -10.52 -13.12
CA ASP A 90 10.37 -10.67 -14.46
C ASP A 90 10.11 -9.47 -15.38
N LEU A 91 9.54 -8.37 -14.88
CA LEU A 91 9.28 -7.21 -15.72
C LEU A 91 10.46 -6.24 -15.70
N ILE A 92 10.65 -5.57 -16.83
CA ILE A 92 11.65 -4.53 -17.03
C ILE A 92 10.94 -3.25 -17.44
N ASP A 93 11.15 -2.18 -16.68
CA ASP A 93 10.48 -0.89 -16.93
C ASP A 93 11.06 -0.18 -18.16
N PHE A 94 10.17 0.17 -19.07
CA PHE A 94 10.36 1.17 -20.11
C PHE A 94 9.30 2.27 -19.94
N THR A 95 9.47 3.36 -20.67
CA THR A 95 8.51 4.45 -20.74
C THR A 95 8.34 4.93 -22.17
N THR A 96 7.15 5.41 -22.50
CA THR A 96 6.92 6.10 -23.79
C THR A 96 7.41 7.54 -23.79
N SER A 97 7.89 8.06 -22.65
CA SER A 97 8.32 9.45 -22.53
C SER A 97 9.85 9.59 -22.42
N PRO A 98 10.51 10.29 -23.36
CA PRO A 98 11.95 10.55 -23.24
C PRO A 98 12.29 11.42 -22.01
N GLU A 99 11.34 12.20 -21.49
CA GLU A 99 11.54 12.98 -20.25
C GLU A 99 11.52 12.11 -19.00
N VAL A 100 10.63 11.12 -18.94
CA VAL A 100 10.60 10.19 -17.82
C VAL A 100 11.87 9.33 -17.82
N ALA A 101 12.33 8.88 -18.99
CA ALA A 101 13.61 8.19 -19.09
C ALA A 101 14.78 9.10 -18.67
N ALA A 102 14.77 10.38 -19.04
CA ALA A 102 15.77 11.35 -18.60
C ALA A 102 15.77 11.54 -17.08
N TYR A 103 14.59 11.60 -16.45
CA TYR A 103 14.45 11.63 -15.00
C TYR A 103 15.13 10.42 -14.36
N PHE A 104 14.78 9.19 -14.75
CA PHE A 104 15.41 7.98 -14.20
C PHE A 104 16.90 7.83 -14.54
N ALA A 105 17.36 8.44 -15.63
CA ALA A 105 18.78 8.49 -15.97
C ALA A 105 19.57 9.49 -15.12
N THR A 106 18.92 10.29 -14.27
CA THR A 106 19.56 11.31 -13.40
C THR A 106 19.17 11.21 -11.93
N ASP A 107 18.04 10.58 -11.61
CA ASP A 107 17.57 10.38 -10.25
C ASP A 107 18.49 9.45 -9.45
N GLY A 108 19.02 9.94 -8.33
CA GLY A 108 20.03 9.24 -7.52
C GLY A 108 21.49 9.48 -7.95
N ALA A 109 21.76 10.22 -9.03
CA ALA A 109 23.13 10.49 -9.47
C ALA A 109 23.96 11.26 -8.42
N ASN A 110 23.32 12.10 -7.60
CA ASN A 110 23.98 12.83 -6.51
C ASN A 110 24.49 11.93 -5.37
N GLN A 111 23.95 10.71 -5.23
CA GLN A 111 24.40 9.73 -4.25
C GLN A 111 25.57 8.88 -4.76
N HIS A 112 25.86 8.97 -6.06
CA HIS A 112 26.89 8.20 -6.76
C HIS A 112 27.83 9.14 -7.53
N SER A 113 28.67 9.87 -6.79
CA SER A 113 29.59 10.87 -7.35
C SER A 113 30.63 10.29 -8.31
N ASP A 114 30.81 8.96 -8.31
CA ASP A 114 31.68 8.20 -9.20
C ASP A 114 31.07 7.95 -10.60
N PHE A 115 29.78 8.22 -10.79
CA PHE A 115 29.12 8.05 -12.08
C PHE A 115 29.25 9.32 -12.93
N ASP A 116 30.14 9.27 -13.94
CA ASP A 116 30.39 10.39 -14.86
C ASP A 116 29.29 10.57 -15.93
N PHE A 117 28.57 9.50 -16.27
CA PHE A 117 27.62 9.45 -17.38
C PHE A 117 26.31 8.78 -17.01
N GLY A 118 25.21 9.30 -17.57
CA GLY A 118 23.91 8.65 -17.58
C GLY A 118 23.60 8.06 -18.95
N TYR A 119 22.73 7.06 -18.99
CA TYR A 119 22.49 6.21 -20.16
C TYR A 119 21.00 6.13 -20.48
N ILE A 120 20.67 6.15 -21.77
CA ILE A 120 19.31 5.93 -22.27
C ILE A 120 19.32 4.84 -23.34
N TRP A 121 18.49 3.82 -23.10
CA TRP A 121 18.14 2.79 -24.06
C TRP A 121 16.91 3.23 -24.84
N ARG A 122 16.84 2.84 -26.12
CA ARG A 122 15.69 3.11 -26.97
C ARG A 122 15.37 1.90 -27.82
N ILE A 123 14.11 1.48 -27.79
CA ILE A 123 13.56 0.40 -28.61
C ILE A 123 12.51 0.99 -29.54
N SER A 124 12.59 0.67 -30.83
CA SER A 124 11.59 0.99 -31.83
C SER A 124 10.55 -0.12 -32.00
N GLU A 125 9.43 0.18 -32.62
CA GLU A 125 8.41 -0.81 -32.96
C GLU A 125 8.93 -1.93 -33.88
N GLU A 126 9.86 -1.62 -34.79
CA GLU A 126 10.54 -2.62 -35.64
C GLU A 126 11.38 -3.60 -34.81
N GLU A 127 12.04 -3.10 -33.78
CA GLU A 127 12.80 -3.91 -32.84
C GLU A 127 11.89 -4.79 -31.99
N ILE A 128 10.71 -4.30 -31.57
CA ILE A 128 9.71 -5.14 -30.90
C ILE A 128 9.29 -6.32 -31.79
N ASN A 129 9.03 -6.08 -33.07
CA ASN A 129 8.70 -7.17 -34.00
C ASN A 129 9.83 -8.19 -34.12
N THR A 130 11.08 -7.73 -34.06
CA THR A 130 12.24 -8.64 -34.03
C THR A 130 12.27 -9.48 -32.75
N ILE A 131 11.98 -8.87 -31.61
CA ILE A 131 11.90 -9.57 -30.31
C ILE A 131 10.75 -10.59 -30.32
N LYS A 132 9.58 -10.26 -30.88
CA LYS A 132 8.45 -11.19 -31.02
C LYS A 132 8.84 -12.46 -31.79
N LEU A 133 9.51 -12.30 -32.93
CA LEU A 133 9.97 -13.44 -33.75
C LEU A 133 10.97 -14.31 -32.99
N LEU A 134 11.85 -13.70 -32.20
CA LEU A 134 12.79 -14.42 -31.34
C LEU A 134 12.06 -15.22 -30.25
N ILE A 135 11.07 -14.61 -29.59
CA ILE A 135 10.25 -15.27 -28.57
C ILE A 135 9.47 -16.43 -29.20
N GLU A 136 8.82 -16.22 -30.35
CA GLU A 136 8.06 -17.27 -31.03
C GLU A 136 8.92 -18.51 -31.28
N GLN A 137 10.13 -18.34 -31.80
CA GLN A 137 11.05 -19.45 -32.05
C GLN A 137 11.49 -20.15 -30.77
N LEU A 138 11.80 -19.40 -29.70
CA LEU A 138 12.24 -19.97 -28.43
C LEU A 138 11.11 -20.67 -27.68
N VAL A 139 9.89 -20.11 -27.70
CA VAL A 139 8.71 -20.74 -27.12
C VAL A 139 8.45 -22.10 -27.78
N LEU A 140 8.57 -22.19 -29.12
CA LEU A 140 8.45 -23.47 -29.84
C LEU A 140 9.49 -24.51 -29.38
N LEU A 141 10.73 -24.09 -29.14
CA LEU A 141 11.78 -24.97 -28.62
C LEU A 141 11.51 -25.40 -27.17
N LEU A 142 11.07 -24.48 -26.31
CA LEU A 142 10.74 -24.78 -24.91
C LEU A 142 9.61 -25.78 -24.78
N TYR A 143 8.59 -25.72 -25.65
CA TYR A 143 7.52 -26.73 -25.68
C TYR A 143 8.01 -28.15 -26.01
N MET A 144 9.22 -28.30 -26.56
CA MET A 144 9.83 -29.61 -26.80
C MET A 144 10.60 -30.14 -25.58
N THR A 145 10.65 -29.36 -24.49
CA THR A 145 11.30 -29.74 -23.23
C THR A 145 10.28 -30.12 -22.16
N ASP A 146 10.74 -30.72 -21.05
CA ASP A 146 9.88 -31.06 -19.93
C ASP A 146 9.65 -29.82 -19.05
N LEU A 147 8.51 -29.15 -19.30
CA LEU A 147 8.10 -27.95 -18.57
C LEU A 147 7.07 -28.29 -17.49
N ASP A 148 7.14 -27.61 -16.36
CA ASP A 148 6.09 -27.68 -15.34
C ASP A 148 4.81 -26.95 -15.81
N ASP A 149 3.71 -27.13 -15.05
CA ASP A 149 2.40 -26.57 -15.41
C ASP A 149 2.37 -25.03 -15.35
N VAL A 150 3.16 -24.42 -14.47
CA VAL A 150 3.26 -22.96 -14.34
C VAL A 150 3.98 -22.38 -15.56
N GLN A 151 5.10 -22.98 -15.96
CA GLN A 151 5.86 -22.61 -17.14
C GLN A 151 5.01 -22.77 -18.41
N LYS A 152 4.28 -23.88 -18.56
CA LYS A 152 3.36 -24.09 -19.69
C LYS A 152 2.28 -23.02 -19.76
N LYS A 153 1.72 -22.62 -18.60
CA LYS A 153 0.71 -21.55 -18.52
C LYS A 153 1.30 -20.20 -18.95
N SER A 154 2.49 -19.85 -18.48
CA SER A 154 3.19 -18.60 -18.84
C SER A 154 3.54 -18.54 -20.33
N LEU A 155 4.00 -19.64 -20.94
CA LEU A 155 4.27 -19.68 -22.38
C LEU A 155 2.98 -19.64 -23.20
N SER A 156 1.93 -20.34 -22.76
CA SER A 156 0.62 -20.29 -23.43
C SER A 156 0.05 -18.89 -23.41
N LEU A 157 0.31 -18.13 -22.34
CA LEU A 157 -0.08 -16.74 -22.23
C LEU A 157 0.66 -15.86 -23.23
N LEU A 158 2.00 -15.95 -23.32
CA LEU A 158 2.77 -15.21 -24.32
C LEU A 158 2.26 -15.48 -25.73
N LYS A 159 1.96 -16.76 -26.04
CA LYS A 159 1.38 -17.14 -27.32
C LYS A 159 0.03 -16.47 -27.60
N SER A 160 -0.85 -16.38 -26.59
CA SER A 160 -2.14 -15.68 -26.73
C SER A 160 -2.01 -14.18 -27.01
N MET A 161 -0.85 -13.59 -26.69
CA MET A 161 -0.51 -12.18 -26.92
C MET A 161 0.28 -11.97 -28.21
N ASP A 162 0.22 -12.91 -29.16
CA ASP A 162 1.01 -12.84 -30.40
C ASP A 162 2.52 -12.70 -30.11
N TYR A 163 2.97 -13.42 -29.07
CA TYR A 163 4.35 -13.41 -28.56
C TYR A 163 4.87 -12.02 -28.21
N ASN A 164 3.99 -11.04 -27.98
CA ASN A 164 4.36 -9.69 -27.63
C ASN A 164 4.71 -9.61 -26.12
N PRO A 165 5.97 -9.38 -25.75
CA PRO A 165 6.34 -9.29 -24.34
C PRO A 165 6.13 -7.87 -23.79
N PHE A 166 5.77 -6.90 -24.64
CA PHE A 166 5.56 -5.52 -24.23
C PHE A 166 4.09 -5.24 -23.98
N PHE A 167 3.78 -4.74 -22.80
CA PHE A 167 2.44 -4.27 -22.44
C PHE A 167 2.50 -2.95 -21.68
N SER A 168 1.50 -2.11 -21.92
CA SER A 168 1.25 -0.92 -21.11
C SER A 168 0.11 -1.22 -20.17
N ILE A 169 0.28 -0.91 -18.89
CA ILE A 169 -0.80 -0.99 -17.92
C ILE A 169 -1.16 0.43 -17.52
N THR A 170 -2.45 0.71 -17.57
CA THR A 170 -3.04 1.90 -16.97
C THR A 170 -4.02 1.42 -15.92
N ILE A 171 -3.74 1.75 -14.66
CA ILE A 171 -4.69 1.51 -13.57
C ILE A 171 -5.19 2.90 -13.22
N PRO A 172 -6.45 3.25 -13.53
CA PRO A 172 -6.99 4.61 -13.41
C PRO A 172 -6.72 5.30 -12.06
N ARG A 173 -6.43 4.52 -11.01
CA ARG A 173 -6.22 4.94 -9.63
C ARG A 173 -4.77 4.85 -9.14
N LEU A 174 -3.78 4.48 -9.96
CA LEU A 174 -2.36 4.46 -9.57
C LEU A 174 -1.60 5.60 -10.22
N SER A 175 -1.63 6.75 -9.54
CA SER A 175 -1.06 8.00 -10.04
C SER A 175 0.43 7.85 -10.34
N ARG A 176 1.19 7.22 -9.44
CA ARG A 176 2.64 7.00 -9.61
C ARG A 176 2.95 6.22 -10.88
N MET A 177 2.26 5.11 -11.11
CA MET A 177 2.50 4.24 -12.27
C MET A 177 2.08 4.93 -13.58
N ASN A 178 0.94 5.61 -13.58
CA ASN A 178 0.43 6.30 -14.77
C ASN A 178 1.30 7.49 -15.17
N ASN A 179 1.77 8.28 -14.20
CA ASN A 179 2.61 9.46 -14.45
C ASN A 179 3.97 9.12 -15.07
N GLN A 180 4.48 7.91 -14.79
CA GLN A 180 5.71 7.40 -15.39
C GLN A 180 5.52 6.91 -16.83
N LYS A 181 4.28 6.83 -17.33
CA LYS A 181 3.94 6.38 -18.69
C LYS A 181 4.59 5.03 -19.01
N GLY A 182 4.53 4.13 -18.02
CA GLY A 182 5.22 2.86 -17.99
C GLY A 182 4.78 1.91 -19.12
N VAL A 183 5.76 1.21 -19.68
CA VAL A 183 5.59 0.08 -20.57
C VAL A 183 6.50 -1.01 -20.03
N PHE A 184 5.97 -2.19 -19.80
CA PHE A 184 6.71 -3.28 -19.19
C PHE A 184 7.12 -4.26 -20.28
N LEU A 185 8.40 -4.64 -20.27
CA LEU A 185 8.89 -5.80 -20.98
C LEU A 185 8.83 -6.99 -20.04
N TRP A 186 8.07 -8.02 -20.38
CA TRP A 186 8.07 -9.27 -19.65
C TRP A 186 9.19 -10.18 -20.15
N ASP A 187 10.27 -10.24 -19.37
CA ASP A 187 11.47 -11.03 -19.68
C ASP A 187 11.35 -12.44 -19.10
N LEU A 188 10.32 -13.18 -19.54
CA LEU A 188 10.05 -14.53 -19.06
C LEU A 188 11.27 -15.43 -19.30
N PHE A 189 11.76 -16.08 -18.24
CA PHE A 189 12.96 -16.93 -18.25
C PHE A 189 14.24 -16.26 -18.77
N GLY A 190 14.32 -14.92 -18.76
CA GLY A 190 15.47 -14.19 -19.30
C GLY A 190 15.58 -14.24 -20.83
N ILE A 191 14.54 -14.70 -21.54
CA ILE A 191 14.56 -14.94 -22.99
C ILE A 191 14.97 -13.68 -23.76
N VAL A 192 14.38 -12.54 -23.41
CA VAL A 192 14.60 -11.30 -24.16
C VAL A 192 15.94 -10.69 -23.77
N VAL A 193 16.30 -10.74 -22.49
CA VAL A 193 17.60 -10.27 -22.05
C VAL A 193 18.73 -11.06 -22.69
N GLU A 194 18.70 -12.40 -22.63
CA GLU A 194 19.76 -13.23 -23.21
C GLU A 194 19.76 -13.23 -24.73
N GLY A 195 18.58 -13.23 -25.36
CA GLY A 195 18.44 -13.30 -26.82
C GLY A 195 18.64 -11.96 -27.55
N TYR A 196 18.35 -10.83 -26.88
CA TYR A 196 18.35 -9.51 -27.51
C TYR A 196 19.25 -8.48 -26.83
N PHE A 197 19.29 -8.43 -25.49
CA PHE A 197 20.03 -7.39 -24.77
C PHE A 197 21.46 -7.76 -24.38
N LYS A 198 21.81 -9.05 -24.32
CA LYS A 198 23.09 -9.55 -23.79
C LYS A 198 24.32 -8.80 -24.29
N ASP A 199 24.38 -8.59 -25.61
CA ASP A 199 25.49 -7.92 -26.28
C ASP A 199 25.14 -6.50 -26.75
N ARG A 200 23.91 -6.04 -26.46
CA ARG A 200 23.45 -4.70 -26.84
C ARG A 200 24.02 -3.67 -25.87
N LYS A 201 24.49 -2.54 -26.41
CA LYS A 201 24.92 -1.38 -25.62
C LYS A 201 23.81 -0.33 -25.57
N PRO A 202 23.84 0.59 -24.59
CA PRO A 202 22.95 1.75 -24.59
C PRO A 202 23.01 2.53 -25.90
N ASP A 203 21.86 3.04 -26.34
CA ASP A 203 21.75 3.83 -27.55
C ASP A 203 22.41 5.20 -27.38
N PHE A 204 22.27 5.79 -26.18
CA PHE A 204 22.71 7.13 -25.85
C PHE A 204 23.40 7.19 -24.48
N GLU A 205 24.41 8.06 -24.37
CA GLU A 205 25.03 8.46 -23.11
C GLU A 205 25.15 9.98 -23.02
N PHE A 206 25.14 10.53 -21.82
CA PHE A 206 25.34 11.96 -21.57
C PHE A 206 26.13 12.19 -20.28
N ARG A 207 26.88 13.29 -20.19
CA ARG A 207 27.63 13.63 -18.98
C ARG A 207 26.69 14.09 -17.86
N HIS A 208 26.84 13.51 -16.66
CA HIS A 208 26.09 13.91 -15.47
C HIS A 208 26.47 15.30 -14.99
N LYS A 209 25.49 16.00 -14.42
CA LYS A 209 25.72 17.23 -13.64
C LYS A 209 25.23 17.11 -12.20
N PHE A 210 24.89 15.89 -11.77
CA PHE A 210 24.32 15.55 -10.45
C PHE A 210 22.96 16.19 -10.13
N ASP A 211 22.41 17.02 -11.03
CA ASP A 211 21.04 17.52 -10.96
C ASP A 211 20.06 16.49 -11.54
N VAL A 212 18.94 16.28 -10.85
CA VAL A 212 17.82 15.48 -11.36
C VAL A 212 17.12 16.23 -12.48
N TYR A 213 16.87 15.56 -13.60
CA TYR A 213 16.19 16.15 -14.75
C TYR A 213 14.76 16.58 -14.37
N SER A 214 14.44 17.85 -14.64
CA SER A 214 13.09 18.39 -14.52
C SER A 214 12.78 19.28 -15.72
N SER A 215 11.49 19.50 -15.97
CA SER A 215 11.02 20.40 -17.02
C SER A 215 9.68 21.02 -16.62
N ASN A 216 9.16 21.94 -17.45
CA ASN A 216 7.85 22.55 -17.23
C ASN A 216 6.70 21.52 -17.22
N THR A 217 6.96 20.28 -17.68
CA THR A 217 5.99 19.19 -17.77
C THR A 217 6.37 17.98 -16.92
N LEU A 218 7.47 18.04 -16.15
CA LEU A 218 7.95 16.93 -15.34
C LEU A 218 8.68 17.40 -14.07
N SER A 219 8.29 16.88 -12.92
CA SER A 219 8.94 17.09 -11.63
C SER A 219 9.00 15.78 -10.82
N SER A 220 9.82 15.74 -9.78
CA SER A 220 9.86 14.60 -8.84
C SER A 220 8.50 14.36 -8.17
N GLU A 221 7.77 15.41 -7.83
CA GLU A 221 6.42 15.32 -7.25
C GLU A 221 5.40 14.70 -8.22
N LEU A 222 5.61 14.87 -9.54
CA LEU A 222 4.78 14.21 -10.55
C LEU A 222 5.15 12.73 -10.72
N ILE A 223 6.45 12.40 -10.71
CA ILE A 223 6.94 11.01 -10.86
C ILE A 223 6.65 10.16 -9.61
N TYR A 224 6.78 10.77 -8.43
CA TYR A 224 6.53 10.20 -7.11
C TYR A 224 5.48 11.05 -6.38
N PRO A 225 4.21 10.98 -6.81
CA PRO A 225 3.12 11.67 -6.13
C PRO A 225 2.94 11.09 -4.73
N LYS A 226 2.28 11.87 -3.85
CA LYS A 226 1.84 11.33 -2.56
C LYS A 226 0.83 10.20 -2.81
N PRO A 227 0.89 9.09 -2.04
CA PRO A 227 -0.04 7.98 -2.17
C PRO A 227 -1.49 8.45 -2.01
N ASN A 228 -2.34 8.11 -2.99
CA ASN A 228 -3.79 8.19 -2.81
C ASN A 228 -4.32 6.99 -1.99
N ALA A 229 -5.63 6.90 -1.75
CA ALA A 229 -6.18 5.83 -0.92
C ALA A 229 -5.91 4.42 -1.46
N LEU A 230 -5.90 4.20 -2.78
CA LEU A 230 -5.51 2.90 -3.34
C LEU A 230 -4.03 2.59 -3.06
N GLU A 231 -3.16 3.57 -3.24
CA GLU A 231 -1.73 3.43 -2.96
C GLU A 231 -1.46 3.21 -1.46
N LEU A 232 -2.26 3.83 -0.58
CA LEU A 232 -2.24 3.55 0.86
C LEU A 232 -2.67 2.12 1.18
N GLU A 233 -3.71 1.59 0.52
CA GLU A 233 -4.11 0.18 0.66
C GLU A 233 -3.01 -0.79 0.23
N ILE A 234 -2.26 -0.46 -0.84
CA ILE A 234 -1.07 -1.23 -1.24
C ILE A 234 0.01 -1.17 -0.14
N GLU A 235 0.28 0.01 0.43
CA GLU A 235 1.27 0.16 1.49
C GLU A 235 0.90 -0.59 2.78
N ARG A 236 -0.39 -0.70 3.11
CA ARG A 236 -0.88 -1.49 4.25
C ARG A 236 -0.51 -2.97 4.14
N PHE A 237 -0.39 -3.51 2.92
CA PHE A 237 -0.03 -4.91 2.70
C PHE A 237 1.32 -5.29 3.33
N LYS A 238 2.25 -4.33 3.47
CA LYS A 238 3.53 -4.56 4.17
C LYS A 238 3.37 -5.05 5.61
N SER A 239 2.25 -4.79 6.25
CA SER A 239 1.96 -5.35 7.57
C SER A 239 1.60 -6.84 7.53
N VAL A 240 0.88 -7.27 6.49
CA VAL A 240 0.50 -8.66 6.26
C VAL A 240 1.74 -9.51 6.06
N GLU A 241 2.68 -9.01 5.26
CA GLU A 241 3.97 -9.66 5.03
C GLU A 241 4.81 -9.76 6.29
N ALA A 242 4.98 -8.65 7.01
CA ALA A 242 5.74 -8.64 8.26
C ALA A 242 5.17 -9.65 9.26
N MET A 243 3.85 -9.85 9.23
CA MET A 243 3.20 -10.84 10.07
C MET A 243 3.44 -12.28 9.57
N LYS A 244 3.41 -12.53 8.26
CA LYS A 244 3.79 -13.84 7.68
C LYS A 244 5.23 -14.19 8.05
N GLU A 245 6.17 -13.27 7.83
CA GLU A 245 7.58 -13.42 8.18
C GLU A 245 7.77 -13.70 9.69
N PHE A 246 7.02 -12.98 10.54
CA PHE A 246 7.04 -13.24 11.98
C PHE A 246 6.55 -14.65 12.33
N HIS A 247 5.44 -15.11 11.73
CA HIS A 247 4.87 -16.45 11.99
C HIS A 247 5.78 -17.61 11.54
N GLU A 248 6.59 -17.36 10.51
CA GLU A 248 7.57 -18.29 9.95
C GLU A 248 8.94 -18.19 10.64
N SER A 249 9.16 -17.17 11.48
CA SER A 249 10.43 -16.93 12.15
C SER A 249 10.83 -18.05 13.13
N GLU A 250 12.14 -18.19 13.36
CA GLU A 250 12.69 -19.10 14.37
C GLU A 250 12.13 -18.83 15.77
N LEU A 251 11.90 -17.57 16.12
CA LEU A 251 11.30 -17.19 17.39
C LEU A 251 9.90 -17.78 17.54
N MET A 252 9.05 -17.64 16.52
CA MET A 252 7.69 -18.20 16.58
C MET A 252 7.70 -19.73 16.54
N ASN A 253 8.61 -20.34 15.78
CA ASN A 253 8.80 -21.79 15.81
C ASN A 253 9.25 -22.26 17.20
N TRP A 254 10.17 -21.55 17.85
CA TRP A 254 10.59 -21.82 19.22
C TRP A 254 9.42 -21.64 20.21
N LEU A 255 8.64 -20.57 20.09
CA LEU A 255 7.47 -20.32 20.94
C LEU A 255 6.41 -21.43 20.82
N LYS A 256 6.14 -21.89 19.58
CA LYS A 256 5.22 -22.99 19.29
C LYS A 256 5.71 -24.33 19.86
N ASN A 257 7.02 -24.59 19.79
CA ASN A 257 7.62 -25.87 20.18
C ASN A 257 8.11 -25.92 21.63
N SER A 258 8.20 -24.77 22.31
CA SER A 258 8.58 -24.70 23.72
C SER A 258 7.39 -25.04 24.62
N ASN A 259 7.53 -26.10 25.41
CA ASN A 259 6.57 -26.49 26.45
C ASN A 259 6.66 -25.61 27.71
N ASN A 260 7.60 -24.67 27.77
CA ASN A 260 7.98 -23.91 28.97
C ASN A 260 7.84 -22.39 28.80
N THR A 261 7.09 -21.93 27.81
CA THR A 261 6.80 -20.52 27.65
C THR A 261 5.55 -20.16 28.45
N SER A 262 5.68 -19.21 29.36
CA SER A 262 4.58 -18.50 30.03
C SER A 262 3.78 -17.60 29.06
N VAL A 263 3.77 -17.98 27.77
CA VAL A 263 2.99 -17.34 26.72
C VAL A 263 1.60 -17.95 26.77
N LEU A 264 0.62 -17.12 27.09
CA LEU A 264 -0.80 -17.47 27.02
C LEU A 264 -1.12 -17.96 25.62
N ARG A 265 -1.24 -19.28 25.45
CA ARG A 265 -1.77 -19.88 24.23
C ARG A 265 -3.28 -19.76 24.29
N ILE A 266 -3.84 -18.81 23.54
CA ILE A 266 -5.28 -18.77 23.31
C ILE A 266 -5.60 -19.95 22.40
N GLU A 267 -6.03 -21.08 22.99
CA GLU A 267 -6.54 -22.20 22.22
C GLU A 267 -7.65 -21.70 21.30
N ASN A 268 -7.63 -22.11 20.03
CA ASN A 268 -8.63 -21.75 19.04
C ASN A 268 -9.93 -22.54 19.33
N LYS A 269 -10.56 -22.23 20.45
CA LYS A 269 -11.84 -22.81 20.86
C LYS A 269 -12.95 -22.09 20.11
N ASN A 270 -13.91 -22.88 19.64
CA ASN A 270 -15.15 -22.33 19.13
C ASN A 270 -15.83 -21.54 20.24
N SER A 271 -16.17 -20.28 19.96
CA SER A 271 -16.89 -19.41 20.90
C SER A 271 -18.16 -20.07 21.43
N GLU A 272 -18.35 -20.01 22.74
CA GLU A 272 -19.55 -20.49 23.41
C GLU A 272 -20.73 -19.53 23.19
N ILE A 273 -20.47 -18.22 23.23
CA ILE A 273 -21.51 -17.19 23.11
C ILE A 273 -21.96 -17.02 21.65
N ALA A 274 -21.03 -17.04 20.70
CA ALA A 274 -21.30 -16.73 19.28
C ALA A 274 -22.37 -17.61 18.63
N ARG A 275 -22.61 -18.82 19.17
CA ARG A 275 -23.65 -19.75 18.69
C ARG A 275 -25.07 -19.28 19.01
N TYR A 276 -25.22 -18.39 19.98
CA TYR A 276 -26.51 -17.92 20.49
C TYR A 276 -26.84 -16.48 20.07
N ILE A 277 -25.94 -15.82 19.34
CA ILE A 277 -26.07 -14.42 18.94
C ILE A 277 -25.89 -14.33 17.42
N GLN A 278 -26.76 -13.56 16.76
CA GLN A 278 -26.66 -13.30 15.33
C GLN A 278 -25.66 -12.18 15.05
N ASP A 279 -25.13 -12.15 13.84
CA ASP A 279 -24.27 -11.04 13.42
C ASP A 279 -25.13 -9.78 13.30
N ASN A 280 -24.62 -8.66 13.79
CA ASN A 280 -25.20 -7.36 13.49
C ASN A 280 -24.96 -7.02 12.01
N ASP A 281 -25.91 -6.31 11.43
CA ASP A 281 -25.79 -5.83 10.06
C ASP A 281 -24.77 -4.69 10.01
N TRP A 282 -23.66 -4.92 9.30
CA TRP A 282 -22.65 -3.90 9.03
C TRP A 282 -22.64 -3.63 7.52
N PRO A 283 -22.66 -2.35 7.11
CA PRO A 283 -22.73 -1.97 5.71
C PRO A 283 -21.43 -2.32 4.99
N ASP A 284 -21.50 -3.24 4.02
CA ASP A 284 -20.37 -3.59 3.17
C ASP A 284 -19.88 -2.39 2.32
N GLU A 285 -20.80 -1.47 1.99
CA GLU A 285 -20.51 -0.25 1.22
C GLU A 285 -19.63 0.75 1.99
N PHE A 286 -19.59 0.70 3.33
CA PHE A 286 -18.78 1.65 4.10
C PHE A 286 -17.29 1.51 3.80
N GLY A 287 -16.84 0.29 3.49
CA GLY A 287 -15.46 -0.01 3.11
C GLY A 287 -15.10 0.27 1.66
N VAL A 288 -16.08 0.68 0.85
CA VAL A 288 -15.83 1.07 -0.54
C VAL A 288 -15.18 2.45 -0.56
N LEU A 289 -13.91 2.50 -0.95
CA LEU A 289 -13.22 3.75 -1.22
C LEU A 289 -13.92 4.49 -2.37
N LYS A 290 -14.08 5.81 -2.24
CA LYS A 290 -14.68 6.63 -3.30
C LYS A 290 -13.91 6.49 -4.62
N ASP A 291 -14.64 6.35 -5.72
CA ASP A 291 -14.09 6.25 -7.08
C ASP A 291 -13.38 7.53 -7.57
N ASP A 292 -13.60 8.66 -6.91
CA ASP A 292 -12.84 9.88 -7.12
C ASP A 292 -11.45 9.71 -6.50
N PHE A 293 -10.44 9.47 -7.33
CA PHE A 293 -9.03 9.48 -6.92
C PHE A 293 -8.31 10.64 -7.59
N GLU A 294 -7.26 11.14 -6.93
CA GLU A 294 -6.40 12.18 -7.48
C GLU A 294 -5.71 11.72 -8.76
N SER A 295 -5.80 12.54 -9.81
CA SER A 295 -4.95 12.39 -10.99
C SER A 295 -3.48 12.69 -10.66
N SER A 296 -3.21 13.61 -9.74
CA SER A 296 -1.99 13.84 -8.94
C SER A 296 -2.27 15.07 -8.05
N ILE A 297 -1.67 15.22 -6.85
CA ILE A 297 -1.75 16.50 -6.12
C ILE A 297 -1.17 17.60 -7.02
N SER A 298 -2.00 18.54 -7.41
CA SER A 298 -1.65 19.55 -8.42
C SER A 298 -1.26 20.88 -7.78
N GLN A 299 -1.87 21.24 -6.64
CA GLN A 299 -1.61 22.46 -5.89
C GLN A 299 -1.90 22.28 -4.39
N ILE A 300 -0.99 22.76 -3.54
CA ILE A 300 -1.17 22.81 -2.08
C ILE A 300 -1.26 24.27 -1.66
N GLN A 301 -2.40 24.66 -1.10
CA GLN A 301 -2.58 25.93 -0.41
C GLN A 301 -2.38 25.73 1.09
N THR A 302 -1.45 26.47 1.70
CA THR A 302 -1.24 26.43 3.14
C THR A 302 -2.06 27.51 3.85
N ILE A 303 -2.78 27.12 4.90
CA ILE A 303 -3.65 27.97 5.70
C ILE A 303 -3.08 28.05 7.12
N PRO A 304 -2.62 29.23 7.58
CA PRO A 304 -2.15 29.39 8.94
C PRO A 304 -3.33 29.31 9.92
N ILE A 305 -3.16 28.54 11.01
CA ILE A 305 -4.13 28.42 12.11
C ILE A 305 -3.37 28.62 13.42
N GLU A 306 -3.75 29.64 14.19
CA GLU A 306 -3.13 29.95 15.48
C GLU A 306 -3.55 28.95 16.57
N ASN A 307 -4.83 28.53 16.59
CA ASN A 307 -5.35 27.56 17.54
C ASN A 307 -6.42 26.67 16.89
N LEU A 308 -6.24 25.35 16.99
CA LEU A 308 -7.14 24.33 16.44
C LEU A 308 -8.57 24.39 17.04
N PHE A 309 -8.73 24.86 18.27
CA PHE A 309 -10.01 24.87 18.98
C PHE A 309 -10.89 26.07 18.64
N ASP A 310 -10.31 27.18 18.20
CA ASP A 310 -11.05 28.43 17.99
C ASP A 310 -11.77 28.45 16.64
N PHE A 311 -11.56 27.42 15.79
CA PHE A 311 -12.00 27.43 14.40
C PHE A 311 -12.44 26.05 13.87
N LYS A 312 -13.25 25.30 14.63
CA LYS A 312 -13.89 24.05 14.15
C LYS A 312 -14.45 24.19 12.73
N SER A 313 -15.16 25.30 12.46
CA SER A 313 -15.73 25.59 11.14
C SER A 313 -14.66 25.64 10.04
N ASN A 314 -13.50 26.23 10.30
CA ASN A 314 -12.43 26.34 9.30
C ASN A 314 -11.82 24.97 8.97
N ILE A 315 -11.66 24.11 9.98
CA ILE A 315 -11.15 22.75 9.76
C ILE A 315 -12.15 21.94 8.94
N ILE A 316 -13.44 22.03 9.28
CA ILE A 316 -14.51 21.41 8.49
C ILE A 316 -14.53 21.94 7.06
N ASP A 317 -14.38 23.25 6.85
CA ASP A 317 -14.31 23.86 5.52
C ASP A 317 -13.10 23.35 4.72
N ILE A 318 -11.97 23.10 5.38
CA ILE A 318 -10.77 22.49 4.76
C ILE A 318 -11.04 21.04 4.37
N ILE A 319 -11.62 20.24 5.27
CA ILE A 319 -12.00 18.84 5.00
C ILE A 319 -12.95 18.79 3.81
N ASN A 320 -13.99 19.63 3.82
CA ASN A 320 -14.99 19.71 2.79
C ASN A 320 -14.40 20.14 1.44
N PHE A 321 -13.54 21.18 1.45
CA PHE A 321 -12.81 21.62 0.26
C PHE A 321 -11.96 20.50 -0.32
N ASN A 322 -11.15 19.83 0.51
CA ASN A 322 -10.26 18.75 0.06
C ASN A 322 -11.09 17.60 -0.52
N ARG A 323 -12.18 17.21 0.15
CA ARG A 323 -13.10 16.16 -0.32
C ARG A 323 -13.73 16.49 -1.68
N ARG A 324 -14.16 17.73 -1.91
CA ARG A 324 -14.72 18.17 -3.19
C ARG A 324 -13.68 18.30 -4.30
N ASN A 325 -12.41 18.40 -3.94
CA ASN A 325 -11.28 18.58 -4.86
C ASN A 325 -10.41 17.33 -4.96
N ILE A 326 -10.94 16.15 -4.59
CA ILE A 326 -10.19 14.90 -4.75
C ILE A 326 -9.79 14.69 -6.21
N SER A 327 -10.71 14.82 -7.16
CA SER A 327 -10.42 14.61 -8.58
C SER A 327 -9.43 15.62 -9.18
N THR A 328 -9.41 16.86 -8.69
CA THR A 328 -8.52 17.93 -9.19
C THR A 328 -7.13 17.89 -8.57
N GLY A 329 -6.95 17.19 -7.44
CA GLY A 329 -5.70 17.17 -6.69
C GLY A 329 -5.39 18.49 -5.97
N ASN A 330 -6.33 19.43 -5.91
CA ASN A 330 -6.15 20.65 -5.12
C ASN A 330 -6.33 20.33 -3.64
N ARG A 331 -5.40 20.77 -2.80
CA ARG A 331 -5.42 20.53 -1.36
C ARG A 331 -5.20 21.82 -0.57
N LYS A 332 -5.89 21.92 0.56
CA LYS A 332 -5.65 22.90 1.61
C LYS A 332 -5.03 22.19 2.81
N HIS A 333 -3.87 22.69 3.23
CA HIS A 333 -3.15 22.18 4.39
C HIS A 333 -3.17 23.21 5.51
N ILE A 334 -3.34 22.72 6.73
CA ILE A 334 -3.24 23.49 7.94
C ILE A 334 -1.77 23.68 8.29
N HIS A 335 -1.38 24.90 8.65
CA HIS A 335 -0.08 25.22 9.22
C HIS A 335 -0.25 25.78 10.62
N ILE A 336 0.31 25.07 11.59
CA ILE A 336 0.41 25.46 13.00
C ILE A 336 1.91 25.58 13.31
N GLU A 337 2.29 26.42 14.27
CA GLU A 337 3.70 26.62 14.64
C GLU A 337 4.43 25.29 14.90
N ASP A 338 3.75 24.35 15.56
CA ASP A 338 4.28 23.01 15.74
C ASP A 338 4.04 22.14 14.49
N LYS A 339 5.13 21.90 13.75
CA LYS A 339 5.13 21.11 12.51
C LYS A 339 4.70 19.66 12.71
N ASP A 340 4.90 19.09 13.89
CA ASP A 340 4.60 17.69 14.16
C ASP A 340 3.08 17.45 14.14
N ILE A 341 2.34 18.22 14.94
CA ILE A 341 0.87 18.13 14.96
C ILE A 341 0.25 18.60 13.63
N SER A 342 0.82 19.64 13.00
CA SER A 342 0.39 20.08 11.66
C SER A 342 0.51 18.96 10.62
N SER A 343 1.59 18.18 10.64
CA SER A 343 1.77 17.03 9.75
C SER A 343 0.74 15.93 10.02
N VAL A 344 0.53 15.57 11.30
CA VAL A 344 -0.44 14.53 11.68
C VAL A 344 -1.86 14.91 11.26
N ILE A 345 -2.28 16.16 11.47
CA ILE A 345 -3.62 16.62 11.13
C ILE A 345 -3.85 16.62 9.62
N ASN A 346 -2.89 17.16 8.85
CA ASN A 346 -3.00 17.13 7.39
C ASN A 346 -3.08 15.68 6.88
N GLU A 347 -2.33 14.75 7.48
CA GLU A 347 -2.40 13.32 7.14
C GLU A 347 -3.77 12.70 7.46
N VAL A 348 -4.39 13.05 8.59
CA VAL A 348 -5.75 12.60 8.94
C VAL A 348 -6.74 13.07 7.87
N ILE A 349 -6.69 14.35 7.49
CA ILE A 349 -7.57 14.92 6.46
C ILE A 349 -7.32 14.24 5.12
N ASP A 350 -6.07 14.19 4.67
CA ASP A 350 -5.69 13.59 3.38
C ASP A 350 -6.07 12.12 3.30
N THR A 351 -6.10 11.39 4.42
CA THR A 351 -6.45 9.96 4.44
C THR A 351 -7.97 9.75 4.54
N LEU A 352 -8.63 10.36 5.53
CA LEU A 352 -10.01 10.01 5.87
C LEU A 352 -11.05 10.57 4.89
N ILE A 353 -10.73 11.57 4.06
CA ILE A 353 -11.65 12.11 3.04
C ILE A 353 -12.06 11.07 1.99
N TYR A 354 -11.26 10.01 1.80
CA TYR A 354 -11.51 8.90 0.88
C TYR A 354 -12.44 7.82 1.44
N TYR A 355 -12.60 7.78 2.76
CA TYR A 355 -13.48 6.83 3.46
C TYR A 355 -14.85 7.47 3.72
N ASN A 356 -15.83 6.63 4.08
CA ASN A 356 -17.22 7.03 4.32
C ASN A 356 -17.46 7.69 5.69
N TYR A 357 -16.43 8.33 6.25
CA TYR A 357 -16.56 9.27 7.35
C TYR A 357 -17.10 10.60 6.84
N ASN A 358 -18.04 11.21 7.57
CA ASN A 358 -18.49 12.58 7.28
C ASN A 358 -17.49 13.62 7.83
N ASP A 359 -17.67 14.89 7.47
CA ASP A 359 -16.70 15.94 7.81
C ASP A 359 -16.63 16.21 9.32
N GLU A 360 -17.73 16.03 10.06
CA GLU A 360 -17.79 16.14 11.52
C GLU A 360 -17.07 14.98 12.22
N GLU A 361 -17.16 13.78 11.66
CA GLU A 361 -16.46 12.59 12.16
C GLU A 361 -14.95 12.71 11.96
N ILE A 362 -14.50 13.21 10.80
CA ILE A 362 -13.07 13.49 10.58
C ILE A 362 -12.57 14.55 11.56
N TYR A 363 -13.36 15.62 11.78
CA TYR A 363 -13.04 16.63 12.79
C TYR A 363 -12.93 16.02 14.19
N LEU A 364 -13.84 15.12 14.57
CA LEU A 364 -13.78 14.44 15.88
C LEU A 364 -12.45 13.68 16.08
N VAL A 365 -11.96 12.99 15.04
CA VAL A 365 -10.65 12.33 15.10
C VAL A 365 -9.53 13.35 15.34
N ILE A 366 -9.54 14.47 14.62
CA ILE A 366 -8.56 15.57 14.78
C ILE A 366 -8.62 16.14 16.20
N ASP A 367 -9.82 16.38 16.73
CA ASP A 367 -10.06 16.90 18.07
C ASP A 367 -9.46 15.97 19.14
N LYS A 368 -9.71 14.65 19.02
CA LYS A 368 -9.14 13.63 19.91
C LYS A 368 -7.62 13.54 19.81
N ILE A 369 -7.04 13.62 18.61
CA ILE A 369 -5.58 13.67 18.44
C ILE A 369 -4.99 14.88 19.15
N ASN A 370 -5.66 16.03 19.05
CA ASN A 370 -5.21 17.27 19.66
C ASN A 370 -5.28 17.24 21.20
N GLU A 371 -6.32 16.62 21.78
CA GLU A 371 -6.40 16.33 23.23
C GLU A 371 -5.17 15.52 23.68
N HIS A 372 -4.88 14.40 22.99
CA HIS A 372 -3.72 13.56 23.31
C HIS A 372 -2.38 14.27 23.05
N TYR A 373 -2.32 15.15 22.05
CA TYR A 373 -1.12 15.92 21.77
C TYR A 373 -0.79 16.92 22.88
N LYS A 374 -1.81 17.60 23.43
CA LYS A 374 -1.65 18.48 24.58
C LYS A 374 -1.15 17.73 25.80
N GLU A 375 -1.78 16.59 26.12
CA GLU A 375 -1.35 15.74 27.22
C GLU A 375 0.09 15.22 27.02
N PHE A 376 0.47 14.86 25.78
CA PHE A 376 1.83 14.49 25.43
C PHE A 376 2.83 15.62 25.69
N LYS A 377 2.49 16.86 25.34
CA LYS A 377 3.34 18.04 25.55
C LYS A 377 3.47 18.40 27.02
N GLU A 378 2.40 18.30 27.80
CA GLU A 378 2.39 18.56 29.24
C GLU A 378 3.24 17.55 30.02
N LYS A 379 3.20 16.27 29.62
CA LYS A 379 3.98 15.19 30.26
C LYS A 379 5.44 15.13 29.82
N LYS A 380 5.90 16.02 28.95
CA LYS A 380 7.22 15.91 28.30
C LYS A 380 8.38 16.23 29.26
N GLY A 381 8.81 15.22 30.03
CA GLY A 381 10.23 15.01 30.35
C GLY A 381 10.93 14.36 29.15
N GLU A 382 12.25 14.51 29.02
CA GLU A 382 13.03 14.33 27.77
C GLU A 382 12.96 12.96 27.03
N ASN A 383 12.16 11.96 27.44
CA ASN A 383 12.10 10.65 26.79
C ASN A 383 10.70 9.96 26.80
N LEU A 384 9.59 10.71 26.80
CA LEU A 384 8.27 10.09 26.78
C LEU A 384 7.89 9.53 25.39
N ASP A 385 7.53 8.23 25.32
CA ASP A 385 6.90 7.61 24.15
C ASP A 385 5.45 8.14 23.99
N ARG A 386 5.02 8.47 22.76
CA ARG A 386 3.64 8.87 22.46
C ARG A 386 2.62 7.84 22.95
N LYS A 387 2.99 6.55 23.00
CA LYS A 387 2.14 5.48 23.54
C LYS A 387 1.73 5.72 25.00
N ALA A 388 2.59 6.33 25.80
CA ALA A 388 2.37 6.50 27.24
C ALA A 388 1.14 7.38 27.57
N VAL A 389 0.69 8.19 26.62
CA VAL A 389 -0.50 9.06 26.78
C VAL A 389 -1.80 8.25 26.70
N PHE A 390 -1.77 7.06 26.10
CA PHE A 390 -2.95 6.22 25.92
C PHE A 390 -3.07 5.11 26.95
N ALA A 391 -1.97 4.76 27.63
CA ALA A 391 -1.95 3.72 28.65
C ALA A 391 -2.40 4.30 30.01
N CYS A 392 -3.54 3.86 30.51
CA CYS A 392 -4.05 4.16 31.84
C CYS A 392 -4.89 2.99 32.39
N GLU A 393 -5.12 2.97 33.71
CA GLU A 393 -5.68 1.81 34.44
C GLU A 393 -7.10 1.42 33.98
N ASP A 394 -7.88 2.34 33.42
CA ASP A 394 -9.25 2.13 32.94
C ASP A 394 -9.34 1.75 31.45
N LYS A 395 -8.20 1.61 30.76
CA LYS A 395 -8.13 1.22 29.36
C LYS A 395 -7.52 -0.16 29.17
N ILE A 396 -8.03 -0.87 28.18
CA ILE A 396 -7.56 -2.17 27.75
C ILE A 396 -6.81 -2.05 26.42
N TYR A 397 -5.69 -2.77 26.32
CA TYR A 397 -4.96 -2.93 25.07
C TYR A 397 -5.64 -3.99 24.21
N ILE A 398 -5.97 -3.63 22.96
CA ILE A 398 -6.64 -4.52 22.01
C ILE A 398 -5.79 -4.71 20.76
N GLY A 399 -5.72 -5.95 20.29
CA GLY A 399 -5.30 -6.30 18.94
C GLY A 399 -6.48 -6.22 17.97
N MET A 400 -6.18 -5.92 16.72
CA MET A 400 -7.16 -5.87 15.63
C MET A 400 -6.57 -6.51 14.40
N ARG A 401 -7.39 -7.29 13.68
CA ARG A 401 -7.04 -7.84 12.37
C ARG A 401 -8.20 -7.72 11.42
N ASP A 402 -7.94 -7.22 10.20
CA ASP A 402 -8.93 -7.23 9.14
C ASP A 402 -8.85 -8.49 8.25
N LYS A 403 -9.84 -8.66 7.37
CA LYS A 403 -9.94 -9.76 6.40
C LYS A 403 -8.78 -9.85 5.42
N LEU A 404 -8.05 -8.75 5.23
CA LEU A 404 -6.85 -8.71 4.39
C LEU A 404 -5.60 -9.14 5.17
N GLY A 405 -5.74 -9.41 6.47
CA GLY A 405 -4.66 -9.83 7.35
C GLY A 405 -3.87 -8.66 7.96
N VAL A 406 -4.27 -7.41 7.71
CA VAL A 406 -3.61 -6.23 8.30
C VAL A 406 -3.86 -6.26 9.80
N GLN A 407 -2.78 -6.21 10.57
CA GLN A 407 -2.85 -6.20 12.03
C GLN A 407 -2.47 -4.85 12.62
N SER A 408 -3.24 -4.43 13.62
CA SER A 408 -3.05 -3.20 14.37
C SER A 408 -3.35 -3.44 15.85
N TYR A 409 -3.16 -2.40 16.65
CA TYR A 409 -3.54 -2.40 18.05
C TYR A 409 -3.86 -0.99 18.52
N ALA A 410 -4.64 -0.88 19.59
CA ALA A 410 -5.01 0.38 20.22
C ALA A 410 -5.36 0.20 21.70
N TYR A 411 -5.61 1.31 22.39
CA TYR A 411 -6.18 1.31 23.73
C TYR A 411 -7.63 1.81 23.68
N ILE A 412 -8.55 1.09 24.31
CA ILE A 412 -9.96 1.50 24.45
C ILE A 412 -10.37 1.45 25.92
N PRO A 413 -11.35 2.26 26.38
CA PRO A 413 -11.90 2.12 27.73
C PRO A 413 -12.47 0.72 28.00
N LEU A 414 -12.12 0.13 29.13
CA LEU A 414 -12.65 -1.17 29.57
C LEU A 414 -14.17 -1.14 29.72
N SER A 415 -14.72 0.02 30.09
CA SER A 415 -16.16 0.24 30.22
C SER A 415 -16.95 -0.07 28.95
N ILE A 416 -16.35 0.03 27.76
CA ILE A 416 -16.99 -0.36 26.50
C ILE A 416 -17.31 -1.85 26.51
N ILE A 417 -16.35 -2.68 26.94
CA ILE A 417 -16.52 -4.13 27.03
C ILE A 417 -17.50 -4.50 28.14
N THR A 418 -17.38 -3.86 29.31
CA THR A 418 -18.29 -4.07 30.44
C THR A 418 -19.74 -3.76 30.05
N ASN A 419 -19.98 -2.60 29.43
CA ASN A 419 -21.32 -2.20 28.98
C ASN A 419 -21.87 -3.17 27.92
N LYS A 420 -21.02 -3.63 26.98
CA LYS A 420 -21.45 -4.57 25.95
C LYS A 420 -21.84 -5.94 26.52
N LYS A 421 -21.08 -6.42 27.50
CA LYS A 421 -21.41 -7.65 28.26
C LYS A 421 -22.81 -7.56 28.87
N GLU A 422 -23.14 -6.45 29.54
CA GLU A 422 -24.46 -6.24 30.14
C GLU A 422 -25.59 -6.16 29.10
N GLN A 423 -25.34 -5.53 27.94
CA GLN A 423 -26.31 -5.45 26.86
C GLN A 423 -26.60 -6.82 26.24
N LEU A 424 -25.56 -7.59 25.93
CA LEU A 424 -25.72 -8.93 25.35
C LEU A 424 -26.40 -9.89 26.31
N LEU A 425 -26.14 -9.80 27.62
CA LEU A 425 -26.83 -10.59 28.62
C LEU A 425 -28.36 -10.43 28.56
N LYS A 426 -28.84 -9.21 28.26
CA LYS A 426 -30.28 -8.91 28.13
C LYS A 426 -30.90 -9.49 26.86
N LEU A 427 -30.09 -9.69 25.81
CA LEU A 427 -30.53 -10.24 24.53
C LEU A 427 -30.56 -11.77 24.51
N LEU A 428 -29.78 -12.43 25.38
CA LEU A 428 -29.78 -13.88 25.49
C LEU A 428 -31.11 -14.37 26.10
N ASN A 429 -31.75 -15.32 25.42
CA ASN A 429 -32.93 -16.02 25.94
C ASN A 429 -32.57 -16.84 27.20
N LYS A 430 -33.57 -17.19 28.02
CA LYS A 430 -33.38 -17.96 29.27
C LYS A 430 -32.81 -19.38 29.08
N GLU A 431 -32.79 -19.90 27.86
CA GLU A 431 -32.33 -21.26 27.51
C GLU A 431 -30.87 -21.31 27.02
N VAL A 432 -29.97 -20.55 27.63
CA VAL A 432 -28.52 -20.71 27.40
C VAL A 432 -27.91 -21.67 28.44
N PRO A 433 -26.89 -22.48 28.07
CA PRO A 433 -26.17 -23.33 29.01
C PRO A 433 -25.53 -22.53 30.16
N ASP A 434 -25.35 -23.17 31.31
CA ASP A 434 -24.71 -22.50 32.45
C ASP A 434 -23.25 -22.11 32.17
N SER A 435 -22.56 -22.78 31.25
CA SER A 435 -21.22 -22.39 30.81
C SER A 435 -21.21 -21.01 30.15
N VAL A 436 -22.23 -20.71 29.33
CA VAL A 436 -22.45 -19.39 28.72
C VAL A 436 -22.81 -18.36 29.78
N LYS A 437 -23.71 -18.69 30.72
CA LYS A 437 -24.09 -17.76 31.81
C LYS A 437 -22.90 -17.32 32.65
N ARG A 438 -21.96 -18.24 32.92
CA ARG A 438 -20.73 -17.93 33.68
C ARG A 438 -19.89 -16.85 33.01
N LEU A 439 -19.84 -16.80 31.68
CA LEU A 439 -19.09 -15.76 30.96
C LEU A 439 -19.65 -14.34 31.19
N PHE A 440 -20.88 -14.20 31.70
CA PHE A 440 -21.47 -12.90 32.01
C PHE A 440 -21.31 -12.47 33.48
N GLU A 441 -20.64 -13.27 34.32
CA GLU A 441 -20.36 -12.92 35.71
C GLU A 441 -19.47 -11.67 35.82
N GLU A 442 -19.57 -10.93 36.94
CA GLU A 442 -18.92 -9.63 37.19
C GLU A 442 -17.38 -9.65 37.16
N ASN A 443 -16.75 -10.83 37.16
CA ASN A 443 -15.29 -11.00 37.14
C ASN A 443 -14.81 -11.74 35.88
N LYS A 444 -15.65 -11.84 34.85
CA LYS A 444 -15.41 -12.60 33.61
C LYS A 444 -15.33 -11.73 32.36
N GLU A 445 -15.07 -10.43 32.49
CA GLU A 445 -14.91 -9.50 31.37
C GLU A 445 -13.87 -9.98 30.36
N TRP A 446 -12.74 -10.49 30.86
CA TRP A 446 -11.65 -10.95 30.02
C TRP A 446 -12.02 -12.22 29.27
N GLU A 447 -12.60 -13.21 29.95
CA GLU A 447 -13.06 -14.46 29.33
C GLU A 447 -14.20 -14.22 28.34
N PHE A 448 -15.14 -13.33 28.67
CA PHE A 448 -16.19 -12.87 27.75
C PHE A 448 -15.59 -12.27 26.49
N PHE A 449 -14.62 -11.37 26.63
CA PHE A 449 -14.02 -10.70 25.49
C PHE A 449 -13.18 -11.66 24.64
N LEU A 450 -12.41 -12.55 25.28
CA LEU A 450 -11.70 -13.63 24.60
C LEU A 450 -12.64 -14.57 23.85
N ASP A 451 -13.85 -14.84 24.35
CA ASP A 451 -14.82 -15.69 23.65
C ASP A 451 -15.29 -15.04 22.35
N LEU A 452 -15.51 -13.71 22.34
CA LEU A 452 -16.08 -12.99 21.19
C LEU A 452 -15.07 -12.20 20.34
N HIS A 453 -13.78 -12.18 20.67
CA HIS A 453 -12.77 -11.35 19.97
C HIS A 453 -12.69 -11.63 18.45
N ARG A 454 -13.00 -12.85 18.00
CA ARG A 454 -13.05 -13.27 16.57
C ARG A 454 -14.42 -13.07 15.92
N HIS A 455 -15.35 -12.44 16.63
CA HIS A 455 -16.71 -12.21 16.18
C HIS A 455 -17.13 -10.75 16.44
N PRO A 456 -16.39 -9.76 15.91
CA PRO A 456 -16.66 -8.34 16.18
C PRO A 456 -18.08 -7.92 15.76
N ARG A 457 -18.61 -8.49 14.66
CA ARG A 457 -20.01 -8.28 14.22
C ARG A 457 -21.06 -8.80 15.19
N LYS A 458 -20.75 -9.82 16.01
CA LYS A 458 -21.65 -10.29 17.08
C LYS A 458 -21.54 -9.42 18.33
N LEU A 459 -20.36 -8.82 18.53
CA LEU A 459 -20.08 -8.01 19.71
C LEU A 459 -20.59 -6.58 19.56
N PHE A 460 -20.52 -5.97 18.38
CA PHE A 460 -20.91 -4.57 18.18
C PHE A 460 -21.85 -4.40 16.99
N ASP A 461 -22.81 -3.47 17.13
CA ASP A 461 -23.45 -2.91 15.95
C ASP A 461 -22.50 -1.95 15.22
N PHE A 462 -22.86 -1.57 13.99
CA PHE A 462 -21.97 -0.76 13.16
C PHE A 462 -21.71 0.64 13.75
N ASN A 463 -22.71 1.27 14.37
CA ASN A 463 -22.55 2.60 14.95
C ASN A 463 -21.64 2.53 16.18
N GLU A 464 -21.80 1.52 17.02
CA GLU A 464 -20.93 1.26 18.17
C GLU A 464 -19.46 1.12 17.74
N ILE A 465 -19.15 0.20 16.82
CA ILE A 465 -17.75 -0.01 16.40
C ILE A 465 -17.18 1.23 15.71
N LYS A 466 -17.99 1.94 14.92
CA LYS A 466 -17.59 3.20 14.28
C LYS A 466 -17.25 4.27 15.31
N GLN A 467 -18.03 4.40 16.39
CA GLN A 467 -17.72 5.33 17.47
C GLN A 467 -16.45 4.94 18.22
N ILE A 468 -16.19 3.64 18.42
CA ILE A 468 -14.91 3.18 19.00
C ILE A 468 -13.75 3.59 18.09
N PHE A 469 -13.93 3.45 16.76
CA PHE A 469 -12.93 3.87 15.79
C PHE A 469 -12.62 5.37 15.87
N LEU A 470 -13.66 6.21 15.84
CA LEU A 470 -13.52 7.66 15.84
C LEU A 470 -12.89 8.20 17.12
N ASN A 471 -13.27 7.65 18.28
CA ASN A 471 -12.85 8.19 19.57
C ASN A 471 -11.50 7.64 20.04
N TYR A 472 -11.13 6.42 19.65
CA TYR A 472 -9.97 5.73 20.25
C TYR A 472 -8.99 5.16 19.23
N ILE A 473 -9.47 4.43 18.22
CA ILE A 473 -8.57 3.69 17.32
C ILE A 473 -7.91 4.59 16.30
N LEU A 474 -8.68 5.40 15.55
CA LEU A 474 -8.11 6.31 14.55
C LEU A 474 -7.18 7.35 15.20
N PRO A 475 -7.56 8.03 16.30
CA PRO A 475 -6.64 8.94 16.98
C PRO A 475 -5.32 8.27 17.41
N TYR A 476 -5.42 7.08 18.00
CA TYR A 476 -4.24 6.30 18.38
C TYR A 476 -3.37 5.95 17.16
N GLN A 477 -3.98 5.45 16.09
CA GLN A 477 -3.28 5.00 14.91
C GLN A 477 -2.54 6.14 14.20
N PHE A 478 -3.19 7.28 13.97
CA PHE A 478 -2.54 8.43 13.34
C PHE A 478 -1.43 9.03 14.20
N PHE A 479 -1.58 9.01 15.52
CA PHE A 479 -0.62 9.63 16.41
C PHE A 479 0.58 8.74 16.74
N VAL A 480 0.40 7.41 16.79
CA VAL A 480 1.37 6.45 17.32
C VAL A 480 1.83 5.42 16.29
N ARG A 481 0.95 4.95 15.42
CA ARG A 481 1.23 3.78 14.55
C ARG A 481 1.83 4.22 13.22
N ASP A 482 2.73 3.42 12.69
CA ASP A 482 3.18 3.56 11.29
C ASP A 482 2.00 3.26 10.35
N ARG A 483 1.91 4.00 9.23
CA ARG A 483 0.84 3.91 8.22
C ARG A 483 0.55 2.48 7.78
N LYS A 484 1.60 1.65 7.62
CA LYS A 484 1.43 0.27 7.14
C LYS A 484 0.64 -0.63 8.09
N TYR A 485 0.56 -0.29 9.38
CA TYR A 485 -0.15 -1.08 10.40
C TYR A 485 -1.47 -0.46 10.84
N ARG A 486 -2.08 0.42 10.03
CA ARG A 486 -3.33 1.09 10.41
C ARG A 486 -4.51 0.40 9.74
N ILE A 487 -5.61 0.32 10.47
CA ILE A 487 -6.92 -0.13 9.96
C ILE A 487 -7.85 1.06 10.00
N TYR A 488 -8.31 1.53 8.83
CA TYR A 488 -9.14 2.73 8.74
C TYR A 488 -10.63 2.41 8.71
N ASP A 489 -10.99 1.18 8.34
CA ASP A 489 -12.36 0.73 8.18
C ASP A 489 -12.67 -0.44 9.14
N PRO A 490 -13.65 -0.30 10.05
CA PRO A 490 -14.07 -1.39 10.91
C PRO A 490 -14.78 -2.54 10.17
N THR A 491 -15.40 -2.32 8.99
CA THR A 491 -16.31 -3.27 8.33
C THR A 491 -15.66 -4.62 8.02
N PHE A 492 -14.36 -4.61 7.76
CA PHE A 492 -13.56 -5.79 7.43
C PHE A 492 -12.85 -6.41 8.64
N LEU A 493 -13.13 -5.99 9.87
CA LEU A 493 -12.54 -6.62 11.05
C LEU A 493 -12.99 -8.07 11.18
N ASP A 494 -12.02 -8.97 11.27
CA ASP A 494 -12.21 -10.36 11.68
C ASP A 494 -11.84 -10.57 13.14
N ILE A 495 -10.92 -9.76 13.67
CA ILE A 495 -10.50 -9.80 15.06
C ILE A 495 -10.52 -8.41 15.67
N PHE A 496 -11.10 -8.36 16.86
CA PHE A 496 -11.13 -7.19 17.72
C PHE A 496 -11.05 -7.63 19.18
N GLY A 497 -9.87 -7.57 19.77
CA GLY A 497 -9.66 -7.97 21.16
C GLY A 497 -8.26 -8.51 21.43
N PRO A 498 -8.07 -9.29 22.50
CA PRO A 498 -6.76 -9.79 22.88
C PRO A 498 -6.25 -10.81 21.85
N GLU A 499 -5.05 -10.61 21.31
CA GLU A 499 -4.28 -11.62 20.54
C GLU A 499 -2.90 -11.85 21.15
#